data_AF-A0A7H8MBB6-F1
#
_entry.id   AF-A0A7H8MBB6-F1
#
_cell.length_a   1.000
_cell.length_b   1.000
_cell.length_c   1.000
_cell.angle_alpha   90.00
_cell.angle_beta   90.00
_cell.angle_gamma   90.00
#
_symmetry.space_group_name_H-M   'P 1'
#
loop_
_entity.id
_entity.type
_entity.pdbx_description
1 polymer ?
#
loop_
_entity_poly.entity_id
_entity_poly.type
_entity_poly.pdbx_seq_one_letter_code
_entity_poly.pdbx_strand_id
1 'polypeptide(L)'
;MTHEQLLETFGADGALRLPESGVAHEPTRRWLADVGLPRNAADLLLDAASGLRTAGDVSPKPLPEGVRTMLVLGTVTEQGGTVLLDGTTGEVFECFLGISDPELLAPDLPSLVRLCAAATRMHRDEGEFARFAGRHGPAVAADLTRLLLRVIRETDPRLLDVSDRISAHWRVVAHISPLGRVAGPGEGLALDLPEGLLAEALDKDDHCLYDDADLPGTLTHEPTRRFLREHGLADMNYCMWDRPALTLADYLRSQRDDYPDYIADYFHGHFLDDGETLPDSVGDLVRLGWVGDGIDLVLDGATGRVLGWFVAEARPHPINADISTVAFAQWLIRQVQLLDPVHDLIQAEAALVANLVRILGAADPVACRPLDGDDDRRYWPEMLEDGSAAGIF
;
A
#
# COMPACT_ATOMS: atom_id res chain seq x y z
N MET A 1 -20.24 -20.28 10.08
CA MET A 1 -18.91 -20.55 10.66
C MET A 1 -19.09 -20.89 12.13
N THR A 2 -18.37 -21.87 12.67
CA THR A 2 -18.34 -22.20 14.11
C THR A 2 -17.14 -21.54 14.80
N HIS A 3 -17.11 -21.53 16.14
CA HIS A 3 -15.93 -21.03 16.88
C HIS A 3 -14.65 -21.81 16.53
N GLU A 4 -14.74 -23.13 16.37
CA GLU A 4 -13.60 -23.96 15.97
C GLU A 4 -13.06 -23.53 14.59
N GLN A 5 -13.93 -23.31 13.62
CA GLN A 5 -13.54 -22.80 12.29
C GLN A 5 -12.94 -21.38 12.34
N LEU A 6 -13.40 -20.55 13.28
CA LEU A 6 -12.82 -19.23 13.53
C LEU A 6 -11.38 -19.37 14.05
N LEU A 7 -11.15 -20.26 15.03
CA LEU A 7 -9.83 -20.53 15.59
C LEU A 7 -8.89 -21.17 14.55
N GLU A 8 -9.40 -22.07 13.71
CA GLU A 8 -8.63 -22.64 12.59
C GLU A 8 -8.19 -21.57 11.60
N THR A 9 -9.06 -20.60 11.30
CA THR A 9 -8.78 -19.56 10.29
C THR A 9 -7.89 -18.44 10.86
N PHE A 10 -8.10 -18.01 12.10
CA PHE A 10 -7.45 -16.81 12.65
C PHE A 10 -6.46 -17.08 13.79
N GLY A 11 -6.38 -18.32 14.27
CA GLY A 11 -5.58 -18.70 15.44
C GLY A 11 -6.28 -18.40 16.76
N ALA A 12 -5.78 -19.00 17.85
CA ALA A 12 -6.40 -18.88 19.17
C ALA A 12 -6.38 -17.45 19.72
N ASP A 13 -5.24 -16.76 19.56
CA ASP A 13 -5.09 -15.37 19.98
C ASP A 13 -5.77 -14.39 19.02
N GLY A 14 -6.09 -14.84 17.80
CA GLY A 14 -6.73 -14.04 16.75
C GLY A 14 -8.26 -14.02 16.81
N ALA A 15 -8.88 -14.67 17.81
CA ALA A 15 -10.33 -14.72 17.97
C ALA A 15 -10.79 -14.06 19.28
N LEU A 16 -11.95 -13.38 19.23
CA LEU A 16 -12.55 -12.68 20.36
C LEU A 16 -14.03 -13.08 20.52
N ARG A 17 -14.43 -13.55 21.71
CA ARG A 17 -15.84 -13.75 22.09
C ARG A 17 -16.28 -12.71 23.11
N LEU A 18 -17.55 -12.30 23.02
CA LEU A 18 -18.16 -11.27 23.87
C LEU A 18 -19.53 -11.78 24.39
N PRO A 19 -19.54 -12.70 25.39
CA PRO A 19 -20.76 -13.32 25.89
C PRO A 19 -21.71 -12.35 26.62
N GLU A 20 -21.17 -11.29 27.21
CA GLU A 20 -21.91 -10.27 27.96
C GLU A 20 -22.03 -8.96 27.17
N SER A 21 -22.22 -9.05 25.85
CA SER A 21 -22.19 -7.90 24.94
C SER A 21 -23.31 -6.88 25.13
N GLY A 22 -24.41 -7.22 25.84
CA GLY A 22 -25.56 -6.33 26.05
C GLY A 22 -26.34 -5.97 24.78
N VAL A 23 -26.02 -6.57 23.63
CA VAL A 23 -26.65 -6.30 22.33
C VAL A 23 -28.11 -6.73 22.32
N ALA A 24 -29.01 -5.85 21.86
CA ALA A 24 -30.45 -6.14 21.81
C ALA A 24 -30.79 -7.16 20.71
N HIS A 25 -30.21 -7.00 19.52
CA HIS A 25 -30.37 -7.92 18.39
C HIS A 25 -29.90 -9.34 18.75
N GLU A 26 -30.85 -10.26 18.86
CA GLU A 26 -30.61 -11.60 19.40
C GLU A 26 -29.63 -12.45 18.56
N PRO A 27 -29.71 -12.47 17.22
CA PRO A 27 -28.75 -13.19 16.40
C PRO A 27 -27.31 -12.70 16.60
N THR A 28 -27.11 -11.39 16.65
CA THR A 28 -25.80 -10.76 16.89
C THR A 28 -25.26 -11.10 18.27
N ARG A 29 -26.09 -11.00 19.32
CA ARG A 29 -25.71 -11.35 20.68
C ARG A 29 -25.28 -12.82 20.79
N ARG A 30 -26.04 -13.73 20.17
CA ARG A 30 -25.68 -15.16 20.14
C ARG A 30 -24.37 -15.38 19.40
N TRP A 31 -24.19 -14.76 18.23
CA TRP A 31 -22.95 -14.88 17.45
C TRP A 31 -21.72 -14.46 18.26
N LEU A 32 -21.78 -13.31 18.93
CA LEU A 32 -20.69 -12.80 19.77
C LEU A 32 -20.37 -13.73 20.96
N ALA A 33 -21.39 -14.38 21.53
CA ALA A 33 -21.21 -15.32 22.64
C ALA A 33 -20.66 -16.68 22.18
N ASP A 34 -21.19 -17.23 21.09
CA ASP A 34 -20.96 -18.61 20.69
C ASP A 34 -19.79 -18.75 19.71
N VAL A 35 -19.62 -17.80 18.78
CA VAL A 35 -18.64 -17.85 17.70
C VAL A 35 -17.53 -16.80 17.88
N GLY A 36 -17.89 -15.52 17.96
CA GLY A 36 -16.96 -14.41 18.11
C GLY A 36 -16.56 -13.71 16.81
N LEU A 37 -15.51 -12.89 16.89
CA LEU A 37 -14.95 -12.07 15.81
C LEU A 37 -13.45 -12.34 15.65
N PRO A 38 -12.87 -12.19 14.44
CA PRO A 38 -11.42 -12.11 14.29
C PRO A 38 -10.92 -10.79 14.88
N ARG A 39 -9.80 -10.79 15.60
CA ARG A 39 -9.19 -9.57 16.14
C ARG A 39 -8.55 -8.70 15.07
N ASN A 40 -7.94 -9.33 14.08
CA ASN A 40 -7.29 -8.65 12.97
C ASN A 40 -7.50 -9.48 11.70
N ALA A 41 -8.26 -8.94 10.76
CA ALA A 41 -8.46 -9.55 9.44
C ALA A 41 -8.96 -8.52 8.44
N ALA A 42 -8.51 -8.62 7.19
CA ALA A 42 -8.91 -7.72 6.10
C ALA A 42 -8.78 -6.24 6.49
N ASP A 43 -7.67 -5.84 7.11
CA ASP A 43 -7.42 -4.45 7.55
C ASP A 43 -8.39 -3.93 8.63
N LEU A 44 -9.21 -4.81 9.22
CA LEU A 44 -10.06 -4.50 10.36
C LEU A 44 -9.40 -4.96 11.66
N LEU A 45 -9.24 -4.04 12.61
CA LEU A 45 -8.78 -4.30 13.98
C LEU A 45 -10.01 -4.33 14.90
N LEU A 46 -10.58 -5.52 15.16
CA LEU A 46 -11.78 -5.70 15.99
C LEU A 46 -11.40 -6.07 17.42
N ASP A 47 -11.01 -5.06 18.20
CA ASP A 47 -10.34 -5.21 19.48
C ASP A 47 -11.19 -4.88 20.71
N ALA A 48 -12.51 -5.05 20.62
CA ALA A 48 -13.51 -4.79 21.68
C ALA A 48 -13.36 -5.63 22.99
N ALA A 49 -12.17 -6.14 23.29
CA ALA A 49 -11.83 -6.96 24.44
C ALA A 49 -12.07 -6.29 25.80
N SER A 50 -12.17 -4.95 25.86
CA SER A 50 -12.54 -4.19 27.06
C SER A 50 -14.05 -3.91 27.19
N GLY A 51 -14.87 -4.50 26.31
CA GLY A 51 -16.32 -4.31 26.25
C GLY A 51 -16.76 -3.40 25.11
N LEU A 52 -18.03 -3.53 24.71
CA LEU A 52 -18.62 -2.73 23.64
C LEU A 52 -19.02 -1.35 24.20
N ARG A 53 -18.23 -0.33 23.88
CA ARG A 53 -18.56 1.08 24.14
C ARG A 53 -19.47 1.62 23.03
N THR A 54 -20.31 2.61 23.33
CA THR A 54 -21.09 3.28 22.29
C THR A 54 -20.23 4.27 21.52
N ALA A 55 -20.59 4.59 20.27
CA ALA A 55 -19.93 5.62 19.49
C ALA A 55 -19.98 6.99 20.20
N GLY A 56 -21.06 7.25 20.96
CA GLY A 56 -21.19 8.43 21.81
C GLY A 56 -20.16 8.52 22.94
N ASP A 57 -19.72 7.38 23.47
CA ASP A 57 -18.71 7.34 24.55
C ASP A 57 -17.29 7.57 24.02
N VAL A 58 -17.06 7.25 22.74
CA VAL A 58 -15.72 7.29 22.11
C VAL A 58 -15.52 8.58 21.32
N SER A 59 -16.57 9.13 20.73
CA SER A 59 -16.47 10.31 19.86
C SER A 59 -16.17 11.58 20.65
N PRO A 60 -15.15 12.37 20.27
CA PRO A 60 -14.91 13.70 20.84
C PRO A 60 -15.91 14.74 20.32
N LYS A 61 -16.69 14.42 19.28
CA LYS A 61 -17.66 15.31 18.63
C LYS A 61 -19.10 14.83 18.85
N PRO A 62 -20.11 15.74 18.87
CA PRO A 62 -21.51 15.35 18.88
C PRO A 62 -21.88 14.48 17.67
N LEU A 63 -22.62 13.40 17.90
CA LEU A 63 -23.09 12.47 16.87
C LEU A 63 -24.62 12.51 16.75
N PRO A 64 -25.18 12.23 15.56
CA PRO A 64 -26.61 11.95 15.40
C PRO A 64 -27.05 10.79 16.31
N GLU A 65 -28.28 10.82 16.82
CA GLU A 65 -28.78 9.85 17.80
C GLU A 65 -28.61 8.39 17.36
N GLY A 66 -28.91 8.09 16.09
CA GLY A 66 -28.77 6.74 15.54
C GLY A 66 -27.33 6.24 15.62
N VAL A 67 -26.36 7.06 15.20
CA VAL A 67 -24.93 6.71 15.25
C VAL A 67 -24.43 6.65 16.69
N ARG A 68 -24.84 7.59 17.54
CA ARG A 68 -24.39 7.71 18.94
C ARG A 68 -24.61 6.42 19.73
N THR A 69 -25.69 5.69 19.43
CA THR A 69 -26.07 4.45 20.13
C THR A 69 -25.45 3.18 19.54
N MET A 70 -24.81 3.25 18.37
CA MET A 70 -24.09 2.13 17.78
C MET A 70 -22.89 1.76 18.65
N LEU A 71 -22.52 0.48 18.62
CA LEU A 71 -21.43 -0.08 19.42
C LEU A 71 -20.14 -0.11 18.62
N VAL A 72 -19.02 0.27 19.23
CA VAL A 72 -17.70 0.23 18.60
C VAL A 72 -17.15 -1.19 18.67
N LEU A 73 -16.92 -1.80 17.51
CA LEU A 73 -16.24 -3.10 17.39
C LEU A 73 -14.73 -2.96 17.33
N GLY A 74 -14.24 -1.83 16.81
CA GLY A 74 -12.82 -1.58 16.56
C GLY A 74 -12.61 -0.51 15.49
N THR A 75 -11.54 -0.63 14.70
CA THR A 75 -11.14 0.34 13.67
C THR A 75 -10.71 -0.33 12.37
N VAL A 76 -10.70 0.44 11.27
CA VAL A 76 -10.04 0.08 10.02
C VAL A 76 -8.61 0.57 10.13
N THR A 77 -7.65 -0.35 10.27
CA THR A 77 -6.25 -0.03 10.64
C THR A 77 -6.15 0.78 11.95
N GLU A 78 -4.95 1.21 12.35
CA GLU A 78 -4.77 2.03 13.55
C GLU A 78 -5.18 3.50 13.35
N GLN A 79 -5.22 3.97 12.10
CA GLN A 79 -5.42 5.38 11.75
C GLN A 79 -6.71 5.66 10.96
N GLY A 80 -7.48 4.62 10.62
CA GLY A 80 -8.67 4.75 9.77
C GLY A 80 -10.00 4.88 10.53
N GLY A 81 -11.09 4.59 9.82
CA GLY A 81 -12.45 4.73 10.31
C GLY A 81 -12.79 3.79 11.48
N THR A 82 -13.83 4.13 12.24
CA THR A 82 -14.36 3.28 13.31
C THR A 82 -15.30 2.23 12.73
N VAL A 83 -15.15 0.97 13.15
CA VAL A 83 -16.10 -0.10 12.83
C VAL A 83 -17.21 -0.13 13.87
N LEU A 84 -18.43 0.08 13.42
CA LEU A 84 -19.63 0.22 14.24
C LEU A 84 -20.58 -0.97 14.03
N LEU A 85 -21.29 -1.34 15.09
CA LEU A 85 -22.37 -2.32 15.09
C LEU A 85 -23.67 -1.64 15.53
N ASP A 86 -24.69 -1.71 14.69
CA ASP A 86 -26.05 -1.37 15.11
C ASP A 86 -26.57 -2.48 16.03
N GLY A 87 -26.72 -2.15 17.32
CA GLY A 87 -27.17 -3.11 18.32
C GLY A 87 -28.64 -3.56 18.17
N THR A 88 -29.41 -2.91 17.30
CA THR A 88 -30.83 -3.18 17.02
C THR A 88 -31.01 -3.98 15.73
N THR A 89 -30.32 -3.62 14.65
CA THR A 89 -30.43 -4.32 13.35
C THR A 89 -29.40 -5.44 13.19
N GLY A 90 -28.24 -5.32 13.86
CA GLY A 90 -27.11 -6.21 13.68
C GLY A 90 -26.20 -5.86 12.50
N GLU A 91 -26.52 -4.82 11.74
CA GLU A 91 -25.71 -4.33 10.62
C GLU A 91 -24.39 -3.73 11.12
N VAL A 92 -23.35 -3.86 10.29
CA VAL A 92 -22.00 -3.37 10.58
C VAL A 92 -21.67 -2.24 9.62
N PHE A 93 -21.16 -1.15 10.17
CA PHE A 93 -20.82 0.06 9.43
C PHE A 93 -19.34 0.43 9.64
N GLU A 94 -18.81 1.20 8.70
CA GLU A 94 -17.58 1.97 8.81
C GLU A 94 -17.92 3.45 8.87
N CYS A 95 -17.23 4.23 9.70
CA CYS A 95 -17.49 5.67 9.83
C CYS A 95 -16.31 6.42 10.45
N PHE A 96 -15.97 7.61 9.93
CA PHE A 96 -15.15 8.58 10.65
C PHE A 96 -16.04 9.40 11.59
N LEU A 97 -16.00 9.09 12.88
CA LEU A 97 -16.92 9.67 13.88
C LEU A 97 -16.91 11.20 13.87
N GLY A 98 -18.08 11.78 13.59
CA GLY A 98 -18.28 13.23 13.55
C GLY A 98 -17.66 13.92 12.33
N ILE A 99 -17.35 13.16 11.28
CA ILE A 99 -16.84 13.63 9.99
C ILE A 99 -17.73 13.11 8.86
N SER A 100 -17.98 11.79 8.80
CA SER A 100 -18.77 11.15 7.76
C SER A 100 -20.05 10.49 8.31
N ASP A 101 -21.00 10.23 7.41
CA ASP A 101 -22.11 9.33 7.71
C ASP A 101 -21.59 7.87 7.76
N PRO A 102 -22.26 6.95 8.48
CA PRO A 102 -21.89 5.55 8.46
C PRO A 102 -22.20 4.88 7.11
N GLU A 103 -21.23 4.09 6.64
CA GLU A 103 -21.27 3.34 5.40
C GLU A 103 -21.37 1.84 5.69
N LEU A 104 -22.30 1.14 5.04
CA LEU A 104 -22.52 -0.28 5.29
C LEU A 104 -21.27 -1.08 4.93
N LEU A 105 -20.71 -1.78 5.91
CA LEU A 105 -19.56 -2.66 5.77
C LEU A 105 -20.01 -4.12 5.65
N ALA A 106 -21.02 -4.54 6.40
CA ALA A 106 -21.60 -5.87 6.28
C ALA A 106 -23.05 -5.90 6.77
N PRO A 107 -23.92 -6.74 6.19
CA PRO A 107 -25.31 -6.84 6.63
C PRO A 107 -25.45 -7.44 8.04
N ASP A 108 -24.47 -8.23 8.49
CA ASP A 108 -24.40 -8.81 9.83
C ASP A 108 -22.98 -9.31 10.17
N LEU A 109 -22.75 -9.69 11.44
CA LEU A 109 -21.47 -10.24 11.90
C LEU A 109 -21.06 -11.54 11.18
N PRO A 110 -21.96 -12.53 10.96
CA PRO A 110 -21.62 -13.71 10.16
C PRO A 110 -21.05 -13.39 8.78
N SER A 111 -21.65 -12.40 8.10
CA SER A 111 -21.24 -11.93 6.77
C SER A 111 -19.90 -11.22 6.84
N LEU A 112 -19.69 -10.33 7.82
CA LEU A 112 -18.40 -9.69 8.07
C LEU A 112 -17.29 -10.73 8.22
N VAL A 113 -17.49 -11.72 9.11
CA VAL A 113 -16.51 -12.77 9.38
C VAL A 113 -16.25 -13.65 8.16
N ARG A 114 -17.29 -13.93 7.34
CA ARG A 114 -17.13 -14.67 6.07
C ARG A 114 -16.19 -13.93 5.12
N LEU A 115 -16.38 -12.61 4.96
CA LEU A 115 -15.56 -11.79 4.08
C LEU A 115 -14.12 -11.66 4.59
N CYS A 116 -13.94 -11.39 5.89
CA CYS A 116 -12.63 -11.43 6.54
C CYS A 116 -11.90 -12.76 6.32
N ALA A 117 -12.61 -13.89 6.48
CA ALA A 117 -12.02 -15.21 6.28
C ALA A 117 -11.62 -15.46 4.82
N ALA A 118 -12.39 -14.96 3.86
CA ALA A 118 -12.04 -15.07 2.44
C ALA A 118 -10.76 -14.27 2.12
N ALA A 119 -10.66 -13.03 2.60
CA ALA A 119 -9.45 -12.22 2.44
C ALA A 119 -8.23 -12.87 3.12
N THR A 120 -8.37 -13.34 4.36
CA THR A 120 -7.29 -14.04 5.08
C THR A 120 -6.82 -15.30 4.35
N ARG A 121 -7.75 -16.12 3.86
CA ARG A 121 -7.40 -17.34 3.10
C ARG A 121 -6.74 -17.02 1.77
N MET A 122 -7.14 -15.93 1.10
CA MET A 122 -6.46 -15.45 -0.09
C MET A 122 -5.01 -15.09 0.22
N HIS A 123 -4.77 -14.32 1.29
CA HIS A 123 -3.41 -13.92 1.68
C HIS A 123 -2.53 -15.10 2.08
N ARG A 124 -3.12 -16.17 2.62
CA ARG A 124 -2.39 -17.37 3.07
C ARG A 124 -2.35 -18.52 2.07
N ASP A 125 -2.92 -18.36 0.87
CA ASP A 125 -3.08 -19.43 -0.11
C ASP A 125 -3.79 -20.68 0.46
N GLU A 126 -4.90 -20.46 1.17
CA GLU A 126 -5.66 -21.52 1.84
C GLU A 126 -7.02 -21.78 1.18
N GLY A 127 -7.58 -22.97 1.41
CA GLY A 127 -8.90 -23.34 0.91
C GLY A 127 -9.01 -23.27 -0.61
N GLU A 128 -10.00 -22.53 -1.13
CA GLU A 128 -10.18 -22.34 -2.57
C GLU A 128 -9.08 -21.51 -3.24
N PHE A 129 -8.31 -20.74 -2.45
CA PHE A 129 -7.21 -19.93 -2.93
C PHE A 129 -5.90 -20.71 -3.08
N ALA A 130 -5.77 -21.88 -2.45
CA ALA A 130 -4.57 -22.73 -2.52
C ALA A 130 -4.13 -23.10 -3.94
N ARG A 131 -5.06 -23.12 -4.90
CA ARG A 131 -4.77 -23.34 -6.33
C ARG A 131 -3.94 -22.24 -7.00
N PHE A 132 -3.74 -21.11 -6.32
CA PHE A 132 -2.93 -19.98 -6.77
C PHE A 132 -1.57 -19.90 -6.06
N ALA A 133 -1.28 -20.80 -5.12
CA ALA A 133 -0.02 -20.84 -4.39
C ALA A 133 1.18 -20.86 -5.34
N GLY A 134 2.12 -19.92 -5.14
CA GLY A 134 3.33 -19.78 -5.96
C GLY A 134 3.12 -19.34 -7.41
N ARG A 135 1.88 -19.07 -7.83
CA ARG A 135 1.56 -18.59 -9.19
C ARG A 135 1.50 -17.07 -9.20
N HIS A 136 2.06 -16.48 -10.26
CA HIS A 136 2.15 -15.04 -10.43
C HIS A 136 1.69 -14.63 -11.84
N GLY A 137 1.48 -13.33 -12.04
CA GLY A 137 1.13 -12.71 -13.30
C GLY A 137 -0.29 -12.13 -13.34
N PRO A 138 -0.60 -11.30 -14.35
CA PRO A 138 -1.85 -10.54 -14.43
C PRO A 138 -3.09 -11.45 -14.46
N ALA A 139 -2.99 -12.62 -15.12
CA ALA A 139 -4.07 -13.58 -15.18
C ALA A 139 -4.42 -14.17 -13.80
N VAL A 140 -3.42 -14.40 -12.95
CA VAL A 140 -3.61 -14.91 -11.58
C VAL A 140 -4.30 -13.86 -10.72
N ALA A 141 -3.83 -12.61 -10.77
CA ALA A 141 -4.47 -11.50 -10.07
C ALA A 141 -5.94 -11.33 -10.51
N ALA A 142 -6.21 -11.39 -11.82
CA ALA A 142 -7.57 -11.29 -12.34
C ALA A 142 -8.48 -12.45 -11.87
N ASP A 143 -7.96 -13.68 -11.80
CA ASP A 143 -8.72 -14.84 -11.29
C ASP A 143 -9.00 -14.73 -9.79
N LEU A 144 -8.05 -14.20 -9.00
CA LEU A 144 -8.21 -13.91 -7.58
C LEU A 144 -9.28 -12.82 -7.36
N THR A 145 -9.21 -11.71 -8.11
CA THR A 145 -10.25 -10.66 -8.10
C THR A 145 -11.62 -11.23 -8.41
N ARG A 146 -11.76 -12.06 -9.46
CA ARG A 146 -13.05 -12.71 -9.80
C ARG A 146 -13.58 -13.59 -8.67
N LEU A 147 -12.68 -14.28 -7.95
CA LEU A 147 -13.06 -15.15 -6.84
C LEU A 147 -13.54 -14.33 -5.64
N LEU A 148 -12.80 -13.30 -5.22
CA LEU A 148 -13.21 -12.41 -4.14
C LEU A 148 -14.54 -11.70 -4.45
N LEU A 149 -14.68 -11.14 -5.65
CA LEU A 149 -15.93 -10.51 -6.09
C LEU A 149 -17.11 -11.48 -6.07
N ARG A 150 -16.88 -12.77 -6.36
CA ARG A 150 -17.93 -13.80 -6.25
C ARG A 150 -18.34 -13.98 -4.79
N VAL A 151 -17.38 -14.13 -3.89
CA VAL A 151 -17.66 -14.30 -2.45
C VAL A 151 -18.43 -13.10 -1.89
N ILE A 152 -18.06 -11.88 -2.28
CA ILE A 152 -18.77 -10.65 -1.87
C ILE A 152 -20.19 -10.66 -2.42
N ARG A 153 -20.40 -10.89 -3.73
CA ARG A 153 -21.75 -10.94 -4.34
C ARG A 153 -22.65 -12.00 -3.73
N GLU A 154 -22.11 -13.15 -3.39
CA GLU A 154 -22.85 -14.22 -2.72
C GLU A 154 -23.18 -13.88 -1.26
N THR A 155 -22.42 -12.97 -0.63
CA THR A 155 -22.67 -12.50 0.73
C THR A 155 -23.75 -11.43 0.72
N ASP A 156 -23.51 -10.34 -0.01
CA ASP A 156 -24.48 -9.29 -0.29
C ASP A 156 -24.00 -8.48 -1.50
N PRO A 157 -24.72 -8.49 -2.64
CA PRO A 157 -24.29 -7.77 -3.84
C PRO A 157 -24.21 -6.25 -3.63
N ARG A 158 -24.95 -5.69 -2.66
CA ARG A 158 -24.94 -4.25 -2.37
C ARG A 158 -23.56 -3.76 -1.93
N LEU A 159 -22.74 -4.63 -1.34
CA LEU A 159 -21.39 -4.29 -0.88
C LEU A 159 -20.42 -3.93 -2.03
N LEU A 160 -20.85 -4.07 -3.29
CA LEU A 160 -20.09 -3.64 -4.47
C LEU A 160 -20.66 -2.37 -5.12
N ASP A 161 -21.77 -1.82 -4.62
CA ASP A 161 -22.41 -0.63 -5.19
C ASP A 161 -21.62 0.64 -4.87
N VAL A 162 -21.25 1.40 -5.89
CA VAL A 162 -20.59 2.72 -5.72
C VAL A 162 -21.61 3.72 -5.19
N SER A 163 -21.56 3.98 -3.88
CA SER A 163 -22.45 4.87 -3.14
C SER A 163 -21.81 5.30 -1.82
N ASP A 164 -22.10 6.53 -1.41
CA ASP A 164 -21.82 7.13 -0.09
C ASP A 164 -22.50 6.43 1.10
N ARG A 165 -23.23 5.33 0.87
CA ARG A 165 -23.87 4.50 1.90
C ARG A 165 -23.25 3.12 2.03
N ILE A 166 -22.34 2.76 1.14
CA ILE A 166 -21.70 1.44 1.10
C ILE A 166 -20.19 1.65 1.14
N SER A 167 -19.53 1.04 2.13
CA SER A 167 -18.09 1.20 2.28
C SER A 167 -17.35 0.63 1.06
N ALA A 168 -16.38 1.39 0.56
CA ALA A 168 -15.50 0.93 -0.52
C ALA A 168 -14.50 -0.14 -0.07
N HIS A 169 -14.44 -0.46 1.23
CA HIS A 169 -13.50 -1.42 1.82
C HIS A 169 -13.43 -2.75 1.06
N TRP A 170 -14.58 -3.37 0.77
CA TRP A 170 -14.59 -4.65 0.06
C TRP A 170 -14.24 -4.54 -1.43
N ARG A 171 -14.47 -3.37 -2.04
CA ARG A 171 -13.99 -3.10 -3.40
C ARG A 171 -12.47 -2.99 -3.41
N VAL A 172 -11.88 -2.28 -2.44
CA VAL A 172 -10.43 -2.24 -2.25
C VAL A 172 -9.87 -3.64 -2.06
N VAL A 173 -10.41 -4.43 -1.14
CA VAL A 173 -9.94 -5.80 -0.88
C VAL A 173 -10.04 -6.68 -2.15
N ALA A 174 -11.12 -6.54 -2.93
CA ALA A 174 -11.32 -7.36 -4.13
C ALA A 174 -10.44 -6.94 -5.32
N HIS A 175 -10.15 -5.65 -5.46
CA HIS A 175 -9.48 -5.10 -6.64
C HIS A 175 -8.00 -4.80 -6.43
N ILE A 176 -7.58 -4.44 -5.22
CA ILE A 176 -6.20 -4.06 -4.91
C ILE A 176 -5.41 -5.23 -4.35
N SER A 177 -5.94 -5.95 -3.35
CA SER A 177 -5.20 -7.04 -2.70
C SER A 177 -4.65 -8.10 -3.68
N PRO A 178 -5.41 -8.52 -4.73
CA PRO A 178 -4.90 -9.48 -5.73
C PRO A 178 -3.73 -8.99 -6.57
N LEU A 179 -3.53 -7.68 -6.72
CA LEU A 179 -2.46 -7.10 -7.55
C LEU A 179 -1.07 -7.46 -7.02
N GLY A 180 -0.94 -7.78 -5.73
CA GLY A 180 0.29 -8.31 -5.14
C GLY A 180 0.72 -9.68 -5.70
N ARG A 181 -0.08 -10.32 -6.57
CA ARG A 181 0.29 -11.56 -7.28
C ARG A 181 0.73 -11.33 -8.72
N VAL A 182 0.83 -10.09 -9.18
CA VAL A 182 1.27 -9.82 -10.55
C VAL A 182 2.77 -10.06 -10.72
N ALA A 183 3.58 -9.48 -9.84
CA ALA A 183 5.02 -9.69 -9.83
C ALA A 183 5.39 -10.98 -9.08
N GLY A 184 6.26 -11.79 -9.66
CA GLY A 184 6.87 -12.95 -9.00
C GLY A 184 8.26 -12.64 -8.48
N PRO A 185 8.93 -13.59 -7.80
CA PRO A 185 10.34 -13.45 -7.46
C PRO A 185 11.22 -13.41 -8.72
N GLY A 186 12.18 -12.49 -8.75
CA GLY A 186 13.08 -12.27 -9.89
C GLY A 186 14.38 -13.10 -9.89
N GLU A 187 15.06 -13.12 -11.04
CA GLU A 187 16.42 -13.64 -11.21
C GLU A 187 17.43 -12.49 -11.35
N GLY A 188 18.03 -12.08 -10.23
CA GLY A 188 19.05 -11.00 -10.18
C GLY A 188 18.49 -9.61 -9.85
N LEU A 189 17.17 -9.44 -9.91
CA LEU A 189 16.41 -8.39 -9.24
C LEU A 189 15.40 -9.04 -8.29
N ALA A 190 14.82 -8.27 -7.39
CA ALA A 190 13.86 -8.73 -6.39
C ALA A 190 12.59 -9.29 -7.06
N LEU A 191 12.10 -8.64 -8.12
CA LEU A 191 10.88 -9.00 -8.81
C LEU A 191 11.11 -9.37 -10.28
N ASP A 192 10.38 -10.38 -10.73
CA ASP A 192 10.12 -10.66 -12.14
C ASP A 192 8.81 -9.98 -12.53
N LEU A 193 8.91 -8.93 -13.36
CA LEU A 193 7.75 -8.22 -13.87
C LEU A 193 7.35 -8.78 -15.23
N PRO A 194 6.06 -9.10 -15.45
CA PRO A 194 5.57 -9.49 -16.77
C PRO A 194 6.02 -8.54 -17.88
N GLU A 195 6.40 -9.10 -19.02
CA GLU A 195 6.74 -8.32 -20.22
C GLU A 195 5.60 -7.36 -20.57
N GLY A 196 5.93 -6.10 -20.86
CA GLY A 196 4.94 -5.08 -21.21
C GLY A 196 4.10 -4.54 -20.05
N LEU A 197 4.26 -5.00 -18.80
CA LEU A 197 3.40 -4.62 -17.68
C LEU A 197 3.26 -3.09 -17.52
N LEU A 198 4.37 -2.36 -17.57
CA LEU A 198 4.37 -0.90 -17.49
C LEU A 198 3.81 -0.26 -18.77
N ALA A 199 4.27 -0.72 -19.93
CA ALA A 199 3.84 -0.18 -21.23
C ALA A 199 2.33 -0.36 -21.50
N GLU A 200 1.70 -1.39 -20.94
CA GLU A 200 0.25 -1.61 -21.05
C GLU A 200 -0.56 -0.74 -20.08
N ALA A 201 0.02 -0.34 -18.95
CA ALA A 201 -0.64 0.46 -17.92
C ALA A 201 -0.47 1.98 -18.11
N LEU A 202 0.56 2.38 -18.86
CA LEU A 202 0.98 3.76 -19.06
C LEU A 202 0.68 4.23 -20.48
N ASP A 203 0.44 5.52 -20.62
CA ASP A 203 0.46 6.14 -21.94
C ASP A 203 1.90 6.14 -22.47
N LYS A 204 2.06 6.15 -23.80
CA LYS A 204 3.38 6.02 -24.44
C LYS A 204 4.36 7.12 -23.99
N ASP A 205 3.85 8.31 -23.68
CA ASP A 205 4.64 9.46 -23.27
C ASP A 205 5.08 9.37 -21.80
N ASP A 206 4.43 8.53 -20.99
CA ASP A 206 4.70 8.31 -19.57
C ASP A 206 5.64 7.11 -19.34
N HIS A 207 6.16 6.49 -20.39
CA HIS A 207 7.08 5.35 -20.31
C HIS A 207 8.52 5.75 -20.63
N CYS A 208 9.42 5.54 -19.67
CA CYS A 208 10.83 5.90 -19.75
C CYS A 208 11.71 4.66 -19.95
N LEU A 209 12.18 4.46 -21.19
CA LEU A 209 13.20 3.49 -21.55
C LEU A 209 14.55 4.18 -21.74
N TYR A 210 15.62 3.45 -21.44
CA TYR A 210 16.99 3.92 -21.61
C TYR A 210 17.71 3.12 -22.70
N ASP A 211 18.29 3.80 -23.68
CA ASP A 211 19.28 3.18 -24.56
C ASP A 211 20.62 3.06 -23.80
N ASP A 212 21.49 2.13 -24.23
CA ASP A 212 22.80 1.95 -23.57
C ASP A 212 23.65 3.23 -23.59
N ALA A 213 23.45 4.10 -24.58
CA ALA A 213 24.12 5.40 -24.68
C ALA A 213 23.62 6.42 -23.66
N ASP A 214 22.42 6.23 -23.12
CA ASP A 214 21.81 7.08 -22.09
C ASP A 214 22.19 6.65 -20.67
N LEU A 215 22.94 5.56 -20.52
CA LEU A 215 23.34 4.99 -19.23
C LEU A 215 24.85 5.15 -19.00
N PRO A 216 25.29 5.83 -17.92
CA PRO A 216 26.71 6.01 -17.62
C PRO A 216 27.45 4.69 -17.49
N GLY A 217 28.71 4.63 -17.95
CA GLY A 217 29.54 3.41 -17.88
C GLY A 217 29.78 2.88 -16.45
N THR A 218 29.57 3.70 -15.43
CA THR A 218 29.65 3.31 -14.01
C THR A 218 28.52 2.40 -13.56
N LEU A 219 27.35 2.46 -14.21
CA LEU A 219 26.31 1.44 -14.02
C LEU A 219 26.83 0.13 -14.63
N THR A 220 27.37 -0.78 -13.83
CA THR A 220 27.91 -2.07 -14.29
C THR A 220 27.03 -3.24 -13.87
N HIS A 221 26.05 -3.00 -13.00
CA HIS A 221 25.06 -3.98 -12.60
C HIS A 221 24.13 -4.34 -13.78
N GLU A 222 24.43 -5.47 -14.42
CA GLU A 222 23.75 -5.91 -15.65
C GLU A 222 22.24 -6.15 -15.50
N PRO A 223 21.72 -6.74 -14.40
CA PRO A 223 20.27 -6.85 -14.21
C PRO A 223 19.56 -5.49 -14.26
N THR A 224 20.12 -4.45 -13.63
CA THR A 224 19.54 -3.10 -13.62
C THR A 224 19.59 -2.46 -15.01
N ARG A 225 20.72 -2.56 -15.72
CA ARG A 225 20.83 -2.05 -17.11
C ARG A 225 19.78 -2.64 -18.02
N ARG A 226 19.70 -3.97 -18.02
CA ARG A 226 18.74 -4.71 -18.84
C ARG A 226 17.30 -4.32 -18.50
N PHE A 227 16.98 -4.18 -17.21
CA PHE A 227 15.65 -3.75 -16.80
C PHE A 227 15.30 -2.35 -17.32
N LEU A 228 16.20 -1.37 -17.21
CA LEU A 228 15.96 -0.01 -17.71
C LEU A 228 15.79 0.04 -19.25
N ARG A 229 16.44 -0.87 -19.97
CA ARG A 229 16.33 -1.01 -21.43
C ARG A 229 15.07 -1.73 -21.88
N GLU A 230 14.65 -2.77 -21.17
CA GLU A 230 13.56 -3.68 -21.60
C GLU A 230 12.21 -3.33 -20.95
N HIS A 231 12.21 -2.93 -19.69
CA HIS A 231 11.02 -2.61 -18.91
C HIS A 231 10.87 -1.13 -18.60
N GLY A 232 11.97 -0.41 -18.35
CA GLY A 232 11.95 1.02 -18.05
C GLY A 232 11.26 1.40 -16.74
N LEU A 233 10.93 2.68 -16.62
CA LEU A 233 10.21 3.29 -15.50
C LEU A 233 9.00 4.09 -15.99
N ALA A 234 8.08 4.44 -15.09
CA ALA A 234 6.96 5.33 -15.35
C ALA A 234 7.32 6.78 -15.01
N ASP A 235 7.15 7.72 -15.94
CA ASP A 235 7.11 9.16 -15.65
C ASP A 235 5.72 9.51 -15.09
N MET A 236 5.59 9.45 -13.77
CA MET A 236 4.35 9.78 -13.07
C MET A 236 4.38 11.23 -12.58
N ASN A 237 3.24 11.83 -12.24
CA ASN A 237 3.16 13.21 -11.73
C ASN A 237 4.05 13.52 -10.50
N TYR A 238 4.46 12.51 -9.73
CA TYR A 238 5.34 12.64 -8.57
C TYR A 238 6.82 12.29 -8.86
N CYS A 239 7.20 12.00 -10.11
CA CYS A 239 8.60 11.71 -10.46
C CYS A 239 8.94 12.17 -11.88
N MET A 240 10.20 12.52 -12.11
CA MET A 240 10.69 12.73 -13.47
C MET A 240 12.07 12.13 -13.64
N TRP A 241 12.29 11.49 -14.79
CA TRP A 241 13.54 10.82 -15.10
C TRP A 241 14.47 11.65 -15.97
N ASP A 242 15.76 11.64 -15.63
CA ASP A 242 16.83 12.20 -16.42
C ASP A 242 17.05 11.36 -17.68
N ARG A 243 17.17 12.05 -18.82
CA ARG A 243 17.53 11.44 -20.11
C ARG A 243 18.51 12.36 -20.86
N PRO A 244 19.79 11.99 -21.02
CA PRO A 244 20.42 10.77 -20.49
C PRO A 244 20.55 10.79 -18.96
N ALA A 245 20.66 9.61 -18.34
CA ALA A 245 21.05 9.51 -16.94
C ALA A 245 22.53 9.92 -16.79
N LEU A 246 22.88 10.52 -15.65
CA LEU A 246 24.23 10.99 -15.36
C LEU A 246 24.74 10.35 -14.07
N THR A 247 26.06 10.30 -13.90
CA THR A 247 26.58 10.10 -12.54
C THR A 247 26.16 11.29 -11.68
N LEU A 248 25.92 11.08 -10.38
CA LEU A 248 25.54 12.18 -9.49
C LEU A 248 26.60 13.29 -9.51
N ALA A 249 27.88 12.91 -9.57
CA ALA A 249 28.98 13.85 -9.73
C ALA A 249 28.92 14.66 -11.04
N ASP A 250 28.57 14.04 -12.17
CA ASP A 250 28.43 14.72 -13.46
C ASP A 250 27.23 15.66 -13.47
N TYR A 251 26.09 15.21 -12.93
CA TYR A 251 24.89 16.03 -12.78
C TYR A 251 25.20 17.31 -11.98
N LEU A 252 25.78 17.16 -10.79
CA LEU A 252 26.11 18.31 -9.93
C LEU A 252 27.10 19.27 -10.59
N ARG A 253 28.09 18.74 -11.33
CA ARG A 253 29.02 19.57 -12.12
C ARG A 253 28.30 20.35 -13.22
N SER A 254 27.26 19.78 -13.85
CA SER A 254 26.47 20.47 -14.86
C SER A 254 25.61 21.62 -14.30
N GLN A 255 25.15 21.50 -13.05
CA GLN A 255 24.28 22.49 -12.40
C GLN A 255 25.04 23.62 -11.69
N ARG A 256 26.36 23.47 -11.48
CA ARG A 256 27.18 24.39 -10.66
C ARG A 256 27.11 25.84 -11.10
N ASP A 257 27.20 26.09 -12.40
CA ASP A 257 27.27 27.46 -12.93
C ASP A 257 25.89 28.13 -12.99
N ASP A 258 24.84 27.35 -13.24
CA ASP A 258 23.47 27.84 -13.40
C ASP A 258 22.72 27.99 -12.07
N TYR A 259 23.04 27.14 -11.08
CA TYR A 259 22.35 27.09 -9.78
C TYR A 259 23.32 26.93 -8.61
N PRO A 260 24.19 27.91 -8.34
CA PRO A 260 25.19 27.81 -7.27
C PRO A 260 24.56 27.63 -5.89
N ASP A 261 23.47 28.34 -5.58
CA ASP A 261 22.79 28.23 -4.28
C ASP A 261 22.17 26.83 -4.07
N TYR A 262 21.65 26.20 -5.13
CA TYR A 262 21.10 24.84 -5.05
C TYR A 262 22.18 23.82 -4.68
N ILE A 263 23.38 23.93 -5.27
CA ILE A 263 24.49 23.03 -4.93
C ILE A 263 24.96 23.26 -3.48
N ALA A 264 24.76 24.47 -2.93
CA ALA A 264 25.05 24.77 -1.53
C ALA A 264 24.20 23.95 -0.60
N ASP A 265 22.91 24.03 -0.87
CA ASP A 265 21.90 23.36 -0.09
C ASP A 265 22.01 21.84 -0.26
N TYR A 266 22.37 21.38 -1.46
CA TYR A 266 22.58 19.95 -1.78
C TYR A 266 23.62 19.26 -0.88
N PHE A 267 24.60 20.01 -0.39
CA PHE A 267 25.68 19.51 0.47
C PHE A 267 25.71 20.16 1.85
N HIS A 268 24.68 20.91 2.26
CA HIS A 268 24.68 21.71 3.50
C HIS A 268 25.93 22.59 3.67
N GLY A 269 26.40 23.19 2.57
CA GLY A 269 27.60 24.02 2.57
C GLY A 269 28.92 23.25 2.59
N HIS A 270 28.93 21.92 2.51
CA HIS A 270 30.11 21.13 2.17
C HIS A 270 30.41 21.25 0.67
N PHE A 271 30.89 22.42 0.27
CA PHE A 271 31.12 22.72 -1.13
C PHE A 271 32.49 22.34 -1.67
N LEU A 272 32.42 22.04 -2.97
CA LEU A 272 33.41 21.96 -4.05
C LEU A 272 34.28 23.23 -4.24
N ASP A 273 34.60 23.98 -3.18
CA ASP A 273 35.24 25.30 -3.34
C ASP A 273 36.75 25.23 -3.52
N ASP A 274 37.45 24.20 -3.03
CA ASP A 274 38.92 24.22 -2.99
C ASP A 274 39.61 22.97 -3.61
N GLY A 275 38.94 22.27 -4.53
CA GLY A 275 39.51 21.06 -5.14
C GLY A 275 39.49 19.84 -4.21
N GLU A 276 38.65 19.87 -3.16
CA GLU A 276 38.26 18.66 -2.45
C GLU A 276 37.37 17.82 -3.37
N THR A 277 37.88 16.65 -3.72
CA THR A 277 37.17 15.62 -4.48
C THR A 277 35.92 15.22 -3.71
N LEU A 278 34.77 15.19 -4.39
CA LEU A 278 33.58 14.47 -3.89
C LEU A 278 34.04 13.11 -3.35
N PRO A 279 33.47 12.61 -2.24
CA PRO A 279 33.76 11.25 -1.79
C PRO A 279 33.64 10.31 -2.98
N ASP A 280 34.63 9.42 -3.18
CA ASP A 280 34.67 8.52 -4.36
C ASP A 280 33.33 7.78 -4.55
N SER A 281 32.65 7.48 -3.43
CA SER A 281 31.32 6.87 -3.40
C SER A 281 30.22 7.65 -4.15
N VAL A 282 30.35 8.96 -4.35
CA VAL A 282 29.38 9.79 -5.11
C VAL A 282 29.59 9.64 -6.62
N GLY A 283 30.82 9.37 -7.07
CA GLY A 283 31.13 9.13 -8.49
C GLY A 283 30.54 7.82 -9.01
N ASP A 284 30.34 6.85 -8.12
CA ASP A 284 29.74 5.55 -8.44
C ASP A 284 28.20 5.57 -8.43
N LEU A 285 27.59 6.66 -7.95
CA LEU A 285 26.13 6.84 -7.95
C LEU A 285 25.65 7.35 -9.30
N VAL A 286 24.61 6.73 -9.85
CA VAL A 286 23.92 7.15 -11.06
C VAL A 286 22.58 7.76 -10.68
N ARG A 287 22.38 9.04 -11.01
CA ARG A 287 21.10 9.72 -10.81
C ARG A 287 20.17 9.34 -11.95
N LEU A 288 19.01 8.80 -11.61
CA LEU A 288 17.95 8.50 -12.57
C LEU A 288 16.96 9.64 -12.68
N GLY A 289 16.84 10.50 -11.68
CA GLY A 289 15.84 11.55 -11.64
C GLY A 289 15.49 11.93 -10.20
N TRP A 290 14.28 12.43 -10.01
CA TRP A 290 13.74 12.75 -8.69
C TRP A 290 12.36 12.12 -8.47
N VAL A 291 12.02 11.86 -7.20
CA VAL A 291 10.75 11.28 -6.77
C VAL A 291 10.26 12.01 -5.52
N GLY A 292 9.06 12.58 -5.56
CA GLY A 292 8.55 13.45 -4.50
C GLY A 292 9.38 14.73 -4.34
N ASP A 293 9.02 15.57 -3.38
CA ASP A 293 9.74 16.82 -3.16
C ASP A 293 11.09 16.59 -2.45
N GLY A 294 12.19 17.00 -3.09
CA GLY A 294 13.53 17.02 -2.49
C GLY A 294 14.27 15.69 -2.38
N ILE A 295 13.85 14.65 -3.10
CA ILE A 295 14.54 13.34 -3.12
C ILE A 295 15.00 13.01 -4.54
N ASP A 296 16.31 12.91 -4.72
CA ASP A 296 16.88 12.37 -5.97
C ASP A 296 16.97 10.85 -5.88
N LEU A 297 16.48 10.15 -6.90
CA LEU A 297 16.61 8.70 -6.98
C LEU A 297 17.96 8.35 -7.63
N VAL A 298 18.81 7.69 -6.86
CA VAL A 298 20.16 7.34 -7.26
C VAL A 298 20.39 5.83 -7.14
N LEU A 299 21.18 5.29 -8.06
CA LEU A 299 21.58 3.90 -8.10
C LEU A 299 23.05 3.77 -7.73
N ASP A 300 23.40 2.78 -6.91
CA ASP A 300 24.77 2.29 -6.85
C ASP A 300 25.09 1.54 -8.15
N GLY A 301 26.03 2.06 -8.95
CA GLY A 301 26.29 1.54 -10.28
C GLY A 301 26.77 0.07 -10.30
N ALA A 302 27.51 -0.37 -9.28
CA ALA A 302 28.08 -1.71 -9.23
C ALA A 302 27.07 -2.76 -8.72
N THR A 303 26.20 -2.39 -7.79
CA THR A 303 25.30 -3.30 -7.10
C THR A 303 23.84 -3.18 -7.53
N GLY A 304 23.46 -2.09 -8.21
CA GLY A 304 22.09 -1.82 -8.63
C GLY A 304 21.13 -1.43 -7.50
N ARG A 305 21.65 -1.17 -6.29
CA ARG A 305 20.84 -0.75 -5.13
C ARG A 305 20.23 0.62 -5.39
N VAL A 306 18.95 0.77 -5.06
CA VAL A 306 18.23 2.04 -5.16
C VAL A 306 18.31 2.80 -3.84
N LEU A 307 18.73 4.05 -3.92
CA LEU A 307 18.84 4.97 -2.80
C LEU A 307 18.10 6.27 -3.12
N GLY A 308 17.57 6.91 -2.09
CA GLY A 308 17.10 8.29 -2.14
C GLY A 308 18.20 9.19 -1.58
N TRP A 309 18.63 10.18 -2.36
CA TRP A 309 19.45 11.27 -1.85
C TRP A 309 18.54 12.38 -1.34
N PHE A 310 18.50 12.54 -0.03
CA PHE A 310 17.69 13.56 0.62
C PHE A 310 18.52 14.84 0.68
N VAL A 311 18.14 15.85 -0.11
CA VAL A 311 18.86 17.14 -0.20
C VAL A 311 19.03 17.76 1.19
N ALA A 312 17.96 17.73 2.00
CA ALA A 312 17.96 18.23 3.37
C ALA A 312 18.89 17.48 4.35
N GLU A 313 19.49 16.35 3.94
CA GLU A 313 20.42 15.57 4.77
C GLU A 313 21.79 15.33 4.11
N ALA A 314 21.94 15.68 2.82
CA ALA A 314 23.14 15.45 1.99
C ALA A 314 23.72 14.03 2.11
N ARG A 315 22.85 13.02 2.21
CA ARG A 315 23.26 11.62 2.33
C ARG A 315 22.25 10.68 1.66
N PRO A 316 22.71 9.53 1.12
CA PRO A 316 21.82 8.56 0.52
C PRO A 316 21.22 7.62 1.58
N HIS A 317 19.94 7.29 1.44
CA HIS A 317 19.23 6.29 2.24
C HIS A 317 18.63 5.22 1.34
N PRO A 318 18.60 3.94 1.75
CA PRO A 318 17.85 2.92 1.03
C PRO A 318 16.36 3.27 0.99
N ILE A 319 15.78 3.37 -0.21
CA ILE A 319 14.34 3.63 -0.39
C ILE A 319 13.61 2.48 -1.08
N ASN A 320 14.34 1.61 -1.79
CA ASN A 320 13.82 0.43 -2.46
C ASN A 320 14.90 -0.67 -2.53
N ALA A 321 14.48 -1.93 -2.66
CA ALA A 321 15.41 -3.05 -2.83
C ALA A 321 16.22 -2.91 -4.13
N ASP A 322 15.56 -2.68 -5.25
CA ASP A 322 16.16 -2.40 -6.55
C ASP A 322 15.15 -1.77 -7.52
N ILE A 323 15.52 -1.61 -8.79
CA ILE A 323 14.71 -0.91 -9.78
C ILE A 323 13.39 -1.63 -10.12
N SER A 324 13.33 -2.95 -9.96
CA SER A 324 12.11 -3.72 -10.23
C SER A 324 11.00 -3.42 -9.22
N THR A 325 11.36 -3.13 -7.96
CA THR A 325 10.38 -2.77 -6.93
C THR A 325 9.90 -1.33 -7.06
N VAL A 326 10.75 -0.40 -7.55
CA VAL A 326 10.35 0.96 -7.94
C VAL A 326 9.28 0.91 -9.04
N ALA A 327 9.57 0.18 -10.12
CA ALA A 327 8.66 -0.01 -11.24
C ALA A 327 7.34 -0.68 -10.82
N PHE A 328 7.40 -1.69 -9.96
CA PHE A 328 6.20 -2.35 -9.45
C PHE A 328 5.32 -1.40 -8.63
N ALA A 329 5.91 -0.55 -7.80
CA ALA A 329 5.17 0.44 -7.03
C ALA A 329 4.50 1.50 -7.91
N GLN A 330 5.20 2.00 -8.93
CA GLN A 330 4.61 2.90 -9.94
C GLN A 330 3.43 2.25 -10.65
N TRP A 331 3.60 1.01 -11.10
CA TRP A 331 2.53 0.24 -11.73
C TRP A 331 1.33 0.09 -10.78
N LEU A 332 1.57 -0.22 -9.51
CA LEU A 332 0.53 -0.42 -8.51
C LEU A 332 -0.26 0.88 -8.26
N ILE A 333 0.42 2.02 -8.13
CA ILE A 333 -0.22 3.35 -8.02
C ILE A 333 -1.05 3.65 -9.27
N ARG A 334 -0.52 3.36 -10.46
CA ARG A 334 -1.27 3.52 -11.71
C ARG A 334 -2.52 2.65 -11.74
N GLN A 335 -2.47 1.42 -11.23
CA GLN A 335 -3.68 0.58 -11.14
C GLN A 335 -4.74 1.22 -10.23
N VAL A 336 -4.36 1.83 -9.11
CA VAL A 336 -5.30 2.56 -8.24
C VAL A 336 -5.96 3.70 -9.03
N GLN A 337 -5.17 4.54 -9.71
CA GLN A 337 -5.68 5.65 -10.52
C GLN A 337 -6.65 5.20 -11.63
N LEU A 338 -6.43 4.02 -12.22
CA LEU A 338 -7.30 3.47 -13.26
C LEU A 338 -8.58 2.83 -12.70
N LEU A 339 -8.51 2.24 -11.51
CA LEU A 339 -9.63 1.54 -10.88
C LEU A 339 -10.53 2.49 -10.09
N ASP A 340 -9.98 3.54 -9.51
CA ASP A 340 -10.71 4.47 -8.65
C ASP A 340 -11.91 5.14 -9.34
N PRO A 341 -11.83 5.69 -10.57
CA PRO A 341 -13.00 6.29 -11.22
C PRO A 341 -14.17 5.33 -11.47
N VAL A 342 -13.91 4.02 -11.44
CA VAL A 342 -14.92 2.97 -11.67
C VAL A 342 -15.43 2.38 -10.36
N HIS A 343 -14.58 2.34 -9.33
CA HIS A 343 -14.83 1.61 -8.09
C HIS A 343 -14.79 2.47 -6.84
N ASP A 344 -14.55 3.78 -6.96
CA ASP A 344 -14.55 4.76 -5.87
C ASP A 344 -13.75 4.24 -4.67
N LEU A 345 -12.49 3.87 -4.94
CA LEU A 345 -11.62 3.16 -4.01
C LEU A 345 -11.04 4.10 -2.96
N ILE A 346 -10.77 5.35 -3.33
CA ILE A 346 -10.22 6.40 -2.47
C ILE A 346 -11.15 6.71 -1.29
N GLN A 347 -12.46 6.47 -1.39
CA GLN A 347 -13.38 6.60 -0.25
C GLN A 347 -12.99 5.73 0.95
N ALA A 348 -12.39 4.57 0.71
CA ALA A 348 -11.84 3.69 1.76
C ALA A 348 -10.32 3.86 1.87
N GLU A 349 -9.85 5.11 1.97
CA GLU A 349 -8.43 5.50 2.03
C GLU A 349 -7.59 4.62 2.97
N ALA A 350 -8.02 4.43 4.22
CA ALA A 350 -7.28 3.64 5.19
C ALA A 350 -7.10 2.17 4.75
N ALA A 351 -8.14 1.56 4.18
CA ALA A 351 -8.07 0.21 3.65
C ALA A 351 -7.17 0.18 2.39
N LEU A 352 -7.27 1.18 1.52
CA LEU A 352 -6.45 1.29 0.32
C LEU A 352 -4.96 1.38 0.67
N VAL A 353 -4.58 2.31 1.54
CA VAL A 353 -3.20 2.48 2.02
C VAL A 353 -2.69 1.20 2.68
N ALA A 354 -3.46 0.57 3.56
CA ALA A 354 -3.05 -0.69 4.19
C ALA A 354 -2.82 -1.82 3.19
N ASN A 355 -3.66 -1.91 2.14
CA ASN A 355 -3.47 -2.89 1.09
C ASN A 355 -2.20 -2.63 0.27
N LEU A 356 -1.96 -1.38 -0.12
CA LEU A 356 -0.75 -0.99 -0.86
C LEU A 356 0.50 -1.24 -0.04
N VAL A 357 0.54 -0.82 1.23
CA VAL A 357 1.65 -1.08 2.16
C VAL A 357 1.91 -2.58 2.33
N ARG A 358 0.86 -3.40 2.45
CA ARG A 358 1.03 -4.85 2.58
C ARG A 358 1.62 -5.48 1.31
N ILE A 359 1.14 -5.05 0.14
CA ILE A 359 1.65 -5.54 -1.15
C ILE A 359 3.11 -5.13 -1.32
N LEU A 360 3.42 -3.85 -1.12
CA LEU A 360 4.77 -3.32 -1.26
C LEU A 360 5.71 -3.88 -0.20
N GLY A 361 5.27 -4.09 1.04
CA GLY A 361 6.11 -4.68 2.08
C GLY A 361 6.45 -6.15 1.83
N ALA A 362 5.61 -6.88 1.11
CA ALA A 362 5.93 -8.23 0.65
C ALA A 362 6.89 -8.24 -0.55
N ALA A 363 6.77 -7.25 -1.44
CA ALA A 363 7.58 -7.13 -2.66
C ALA A 363 8.94 -6.43 -2.43
N ASP A 364 8.98 -5.48 -1.50
CA ASP A 364 10.11 -4.62 -1.16
C ASP A 364 10.22 -4.40 0.35
N PRO A 365 10.80 -5.37 1.08
CA PRO A 365 11.01 -5.24 2.52
C PRO A 365 11.93 -4.08 2.91
N VAL A 366 12.76 -3.56 2.00
CA VAL A 366 13.67 -2.43 2.29
C VAL A 366 12.87 -1.15 2.45
N ALA A 367 11.94 -0.91 1.53
CA ALA A 367 11.12 0.30 1.49
C ALA A 367 10.04 0.37 2.59
N CYS A 368 9.64 -0.78 3.12
CA CYS A 368 8.60 -0.92 4.14
C CYS A 368 9.12 -1.47 5.48
N ARG A 369 10.43 -1.47 5.71
CA ARG A 369 11.03 -2.01 6.94
C ARG A 369 10.46 -1.33 8.20
N PRO A 370 10.34 -2.02 9.34
CA PRO A 370 10.02 -1.37 10.60
C PRO A 370 11.04 -0.29 10.96
N LEU A 371 10.60 0.76 11.64
CA LEU A 371 11.48 1.83 12.13
C LEU A 371 12.43 1.28 13.20
N ASP A 372 13.74 1.48 13.02
CA ASP A 372 14.76 1.15 14.02
C ASP A 372 15.15 2.36 14.91
N GLY A 373 14.47 3.51 14.75
CA GLY A 373 14.67 4.72 15.57
C GLY A 373 13.90 5.94 15.02
N ASP A 374 13.96 7.07 15.73
CA ASP A 374 13.24 8.30 15.39
C ASP A 374 13.72 8.97 14.08
N ASP A 375 14.97 8.69 13.67
CA ASP A 375 15.57 9.18 12.42
C ASP A 375 15.45 8.17 11.26
N ASP A 376 14.78 7.04 11.49
CA ASP A 376 14.53 6.03 10.45
C ASP A 376 13.27 6.38 9.65
N ARG A 377 13.23 6.00 8.37
CA ARG A 377 12.12 6.34 7.46
C ARG A 377 11.57 5.10 6.78
N ARG A 378 10.24 5.04 6.64
CA ARG A 378 9.52 4.04 5.85
C ARG A 378 9.02 4.71 4.58
N TYR A 379 9.80 4.63 3.52
CA TYR A 379 9.55 5.41 2.30
C TYR A 379 8.12 5.23 1.76
N TRP A 380 7.70 4.01 1.40
CA TRP A 380 6.35 3.82 0.85
C TRP A 380 5.23 4.08 1.87
N PRO A 381 5.29 3.57 3.12
CA PRO A 381 4.26 3.88 4.10
C PRO A 381 4.05 5.38 4.31
N GLU A 382 5.12 6.15 4.49
CA GLU A 382 5.02 7.60 4.68
C GLU A 382 4.48 8.31 3.43
N MET A 383 4.96 7.93 2.24
CA MET A 383 4.52 8.55 0.99
C MET A 383 3.07 8.22 0.64
N LEU A 384 2.59 7.02 0.98
CA LEU A 384 1.20 6.60 0.78
C LEU A 384 0.26 7.24 1.80
N GLU A 385 0.69 7.43 3.05
CA GLU A 385 -0.05 8.16 4.08
C GLU A 385 -0.22 9.65 3.69
N ASP A 386 0.79 10.26 3.06
CA ASP A 386 0.72 11.61 2.48
C ASP A 386 0.16 11.60 1.05
N GLY A 387 -0.80 10.74 0.70
CA GLY A 387 -1.09 10.28 -0.68
C GLY A 387 -1.22 11.29 -1.84
N SER A 388 -1.20 12.60 -1.58
CA SER A 388 -0.82 13.63 -2.59
C SER A 388 0.61 13.45 -3.09
N ALA A 389 1.58 13.16 -2.22
CA ALA A 389 2.98 12.92 -2.55
C ALA A 389 3.19 11.65 -3.39
N ALA A 390 2.34 10.64 -3.23
CA ALA A 390 2.32 9.43 -4.06
C ALA A 390 1.52 9.59 -5.37
N GLY A 391 0.88 10.74 -5.60
CA GLY A 391 0.01 10.97 -6.76
C GLY A 391 -1.25 10.08 -6.78
N ILE A 392 -1.72 9.63 -5.62
CA ILE A 392 -2.93 8.82 -5.49
C ILE A 392 -4.19 9.70 -5.47
N PHE A 393 -4.10 10.91 -4.89
CA PHE A 393 -5.21 11.85 -4.71
C PHE A 393 -5.21 13.03 -5.67
#